data_AF-A0AAJ3YGS9-F1
#
_entry.id   AF-A0AAJ3YGS9-F1
#
_cell.length_a   1.000
_cell.length_b   1.000
_cell.length_c   1.000
_cell.angle_alpha   90.00
_cell.angle_beta   90.00
_cell.angle_gamma   90.00
#
_symmetry.space_group_name_H-M   'P 1'
#
loop_
_entity.id
_entity.type
_entity.pdbx_description
1 polymer ?
#
loop_
_entity_poly.entity_id
_entity_poly.type
_entity_poly.pdbx_seq_one_letter_code
_entity_poly.pdbx_strand_id
1 'polypeptide(L)'
;MTSIDRLLGIMKTLRDPQQGCPWDREQTFATIAPYTLEETYEVLDAIQREDFDDLRGELGDLLFQVVFYAQMAQEQGRFNFDDICHAISDKLERRHPHVFANGTAENSADVLKNWEAIKSAERAEKAQHSALDDIPKALPALMRAHKIQKRCHNVGFDWSTLGPVVDKVHEEIDEVMHEAQQSVIDPQKLEEEIGDLLFATVNLSRHLGSKAETALQKANDKFERRFRAVEAIISAQGLTMPGATLEQMEAAWQQVKATEKS
;
A
#
# COMPACT_ATOMS: atom_id res chain seq x y z
N MET A 1 -26.57 4.98 24.58
CA MET A 1 -25.43 5.62 23.92
C MET A 1 -24.41 4.53 23.65
N THR A 2 -24.18 4.22 22.39
CA THR A 2 -23.23 3.19 21.96
C THR A 2 -21.80 3.70 22.04
N SER A 3 -20.81 2.81 21.92
CA SER A 3 -19.39 3.22 21.89
C SER A 3 -19.08 4.16 20.72
N ILE A 4 -19.73 3.97 19.57
CA ILE A 4 -19.55 4.84 18.41
C ILE A 4 -20.17 6.23 18.65
N ASP A 5 -21.36 6.31 19.27
CA ASP A 5 -21.97 7.61 19.65
C ASP A 5 -21.04 8.41 20.57
N ARG A 6 -20.33 7.73 21.47
CA ARG A 6 -19.35 8.35 22.35
C ARG A 6 -18.16 8.91 21.57
N LEU A 7 -17.62 8.16 20.61
CA LEU A 7 -16.51 8.64 19.78
C LEU A 7 -16.91 9.87 18.96
N LEU A 8 -18.06 9.83 18.30
CA LEU A 8 -18.61 10.97 17.55
C LEU A 8 -18.85 12.18 18.46
N GLY A 9 -19.40 11.95 19.66
CA GLY A 9 -19.60 13.00 20.67
C GLY A 9 -18.28 13.65 21.11
N ILE A 10 -17.25 12.84 21.37
CA ILE A 10 -15.90 13.33 21.71
C ILE A 10 -15.35 14.19 20.56
N MET A 11 -15.38 13.70 19.32
CA MET A 11 -14.87 14.44 18.16
C MET A 11 -15.55 15.80 17.99
N LYS A 12 -16.89 15.83 18.16
CA LYS A 12 -17.66 17.06 18.13
C LYS A 12 -17.23 18.04 19.23
N THR A 13 -16.98 17.55 20.44
CA THR A 13 -16.47 18.38 21.54
C THR A 13 -15.06 18.88 21.26
N LEU A 14 -14.15 18.04 20.76
CA LEU A 14 -12.78 18.41 20.42
C LEU A 14 -12.73 19.51 19.36
N ARG A 15 -13.64 19.49 18.39
CA ARG A 15 -13.71 20.50 17.32
C ARG A 15 -14.74 21.60 17.55
N ASP A 16 -15.31 21.71 18.75
CA ASP A 16 -16.25 22.78 19.07
C ASP A 16 -15.61 24.16 18.80
N PRO A 17 -16.25 25.07 18.03
CA PRO A 17 -15.64 26.35 17.64
C PRO A 17 -15.29 27.29 18.79
N GLN A 18 -15.82 27.06 20.00
CA GLN A 18 -15.59 27.93 21.15
C GLN A 18 -14.75 27.24 22.23
N GLN A 19 -15.07 25.98 22.53
CA GLN A 19 -14.52 25.24 23.66
C GLN A 19 -13.64 24.05 23.25
N GLY A 20 -13.52 23.80 21.94
CA GLY A 20 -12.73 22.70 21.41
C GLY A 20 -11.22 22.90 21.59
N CYS A 21 -10.49 21.81 21.45
CA CYS A 21 -9.04 21.78 21.47
C CYS A 21 -8.49 22.65 20.32
N PRO A 22 -7.59 23.62 20.58
CA PRO A 22 -7.04 24.49 19.54
C PRO A 22 -6.40 23.72 18.38
N TRP A 23 -5.63 22.67 18.70
CA TRP A 23 -4.97 21.84 17.68
C TRP A 23 -5.99 21.14 16.79
N ASP A 24 -7.00 20.48 17.40
CA ASP A 24 -8.01 19.74 16.64
C ASP A 24 -8.80 20.67 15.73
N ARG A 25 -9.13 21.88 16.18
CA ARG A 25 -9.89 22.87 15.41
C ARG A 25 -9.16 23.39 14.18
N GLU A 26 -7.84 23.55 14.28
CA GLU A 26 -7.00 24.05 13.18
C GLU A 26 -6.76 23.00 12.08
N GLN A 27 -7.05 21.72 12.36
CA GLN A 27 -6.86 20.67 11.39
C GLN A 27 -7.82 20.78 10.20
N THR A 28 -7.30 20.37 9.05
CA THR A 28 -7.98 20.33 7.75
C THR A 28 -7.83 18.94 7.12
N PHE A 29 -8.57 18.66 6.04
CA PHE A 29 -8.38 17.43 5.27
C PHE A 29 -6.93 17.18 4.86
N ALA A 30 -6.20 18.26 4.50
CA ALA A 30 -4.82 18.18 4.05
C ALA A 30 -3.84 17.89 5.19
N THR A 31 -4.07 18.46 6.38
CA THR A 31 -3.18 18.23 7.53
C THR A 31 -3.39 16.85 8.16
N ILE A 32 -4.58 16.25 8.00
CA ILE A 32 -4.89 14.91 8.53
C ILE A 32 -4.45 13.77 7.60
N ALA A 33 -4.31 14.04 6.30
CA ALA A 33 -3.96 13.01 5.31
C ALA A 33 -2.63 12.27 5.59
N PRO A 34 -1.53 12.94 6.01
CA PRO A 34 -0.29 12.25 6.39
C PRO A 34 -0.49 11.28 7.56
N TYR A 35 -1.20 11.69 8.62
CA TYR A 35 -1.47 10.82 9.77
C TYR A 35 -2.28 9.59 9.38
N THR A 36 -3.26 9.72 8.48
CA THR A 36 -4.02 8.54 7.98
C THR A 36 -3.10 7.52 7.29
N LEU A 37 -2.05 7.97 6.61
CA LEU A 37 -1.07 7.07 6.00
C LEU A 37 -0.21 6.40 7.09
N GLU A 38 0.23 7.16 8.09
CA GLU A 38 0.99 6.64 9.24
C GLU A 38 0.18 5.57 9.99
N GLU A 39 -1.06 5.85 10.41
CA GLU A 39 -1.91 4.87 11.11
C GLU A 39 -2.16 3.61 10.27
N THR A 40 -2.22 3.75 8.94
CA THR A 40 -2.36 2.59 8.06
C THR A 40 -1.12 1.69 8.14
N TYR A 41 0.08 2.26 8.26
CA TYR A 41 1.31 1.48 8.42
C TYR A 41 1.44 0.87 9.81
N GLU A 42 1.02 1.57 10.87
CA GLU A 42 1.01 1.00 12.23
C GLU A 42 0.04 -0.20 12.33
N VAL A 43 -1.14 -0.11 11.70
CA VAL A 43 -2.05 -1.26 11.57
C VAL A 43 -1.38 -2.43 10.84
N LEU A 44 -0.64 -2.16 9.76
CA LEU A 44 0.07 -3.21 9.01
C LEU A 44 1.19 -3.85 9.85
N ASP A 45 1.94 -3.04 10.60
CA ASP A 45 2.99 -3.51 11.50
C ASP A 45 2.43 -4.38 12.64
N ALA A 46 1.35 -3.93 13.30
CA ALA A 46 0.68 -4.70 14.36
C ALA A 46 0.16 -6.06 13.84
N ILE A 47 -0.41 -6.10 12.62
CA ILE A 47 -0.79 -7.36 11.95
C ILE A 47 0.44 -8.25 11.72
N GLN A 48 1.55 -7.67 11.27
CA GLN A 48 2.77 -8.40 10.97
C GLN A 48 3.45 -8.98 12.21
N ARG A 49 3.37 -8.28 13.34
CA ARG A 49 3.85 -8.74 14.65
C ARG A 49 2.88 -9.72 15.33
N GLU A 50 1.68 -9.92 14.78
CA GLU A 50 0.58 -10.66 15.39
C GLU A 50 0.21 -10.13 16.80
N ASP A 51 0.40 -8.82 17.03
CA ASP A 51 0.09 -8.17 18.30
C ASP A 51 -1.35 -7.63 18.26
N PHE A 52 -2.29 -8.45 18.73
CA PHE A 52 -3.72 -8.12 18.67
C PHE A 52 -4.17 -7.06 19.67
N ASP A 53 -3.41 -6.85 20.76
CA ASP A 53 -3.72 -5.78 21.71
C ASP A 53 -3.36 -4.43 21.12
N ASP A 54 -2.21 -4.35 20.46
CA ASP A 54 -1.75 -3.17 19.70
C ASP A 54 -2.65 -2.90 18.49
N LEU A 55 -2.95 -3.94 17.69
CA LEU A 55 -3.85 -3.84 16.54
C LEU A 55 -5.21 -3.24 16.89
N ARG A 56 -5.76 -3.55 18.06
CA ARG A 56 -7.02 -2.94 18.52
C ARG A 56 -6.88 -1.43 18.74
N GLY A 57 -5.73 -0.96 19.25
CA GLY A 57 -5.39 0.44 19.40
C GLY A 57 -5.31 1.13 18.03
N GLU A 58 -4.47 0.60 17.14
CA GLU A 58 -4.22 1.17 15.81
C GLU A 58 -5.48 1.20 14.92
N LEU A 59 -6.34 0.18 15.00
CA LEU A 59 -7.65 0.21 14.33
C LEU A 59 -8.58 1.28 14.91
N GLY A 60 -8.44 1.57 16.21
CA GLY A 60 -9.14 2.67 16.88
C GLY A 60 -8.66 4.03 16.37
N ASP A 61 -7.36 4.22 16.21
CA ASP A 61 -6.78 5.45 15.68
C ASP A 61 -7.13 5.64 14.19
N LEU A 62 -7.10 4.58 13.40
CA LEU A 62 -7.60 4.61 12.02
C LEU A 62 -9.10 4.96 11.94
N LEU A 63 -9.93 4.42 12.85
CA LEU A 63 -11.34 4.80 12.96
C LEU A 63 -11.50 6.27 13.37
N PHE A 64 -10.66 6.74 14.29
CA PHE A 64 -10.63 8.15 14.70
C PHE A 64 -10.34 9.07 13.51
N GLN A 65 -9.41 8.71 12.60
CA GLN A 65 -9.18 9.47 11.37
C GLN A 65 -10.45 9.59 10.50
N VAL A 66 -11.20 8.48 10.32
CA VAL A 66 -12.47 8.50 9.56
C VAL A 66 -13.51 9.40 10.23
N VAL A 67 -13.62 9.34 11.55
CA VAL A 67 -14.52 10.20 12.34
C VAL A 67 -14.11 11.67 12.23
N PHE A 68 -12.82 11.97 12.24
CA PHE A 68 -12.28 13.32 12.08
C PHE A 68 -12.68 13.91 10.71
N TYR A 69 -12.50 13.15 9.63
CA TYR A 69 -12.93 13.56 8.29
C TYR A 69 -14.44 13.77 8.20
N ALA A 70 -15.23 12.88 8.80
CA ALA A 70 -16.68 13.00 8.84
C ALA A 70 -17.13 14.29 9.56
N GLN A 71 -16.50 14.60 10.70
CA GLN A 71 -16.77 15.82 11.46
C GLN A 71 -16.42 17.08 10.65
N MET A 72 -15.24 17.14 10.02
CA MET A 72 -14.86 18.27 9.14
C MET A 72 -15.78 18.43 7.93
N ALA A 73 -16.22 17.31 7.32
CA ALA A 73 -17.15 17.34 6.20
C ALA A 73 -18.54 17.83 6.63
N GLN A 74 -18.99 17.43 7.82
CA GLN A 74 -20.26 17.85 8.40
C GLN A 74 -20.26 19.34 8.74
N GLU A 75 -19.16 19.86 9.29
CA GLU A 75 -18.97 21.31 9.54
C GLU A 75 -19.10 22.13 8.25
N GLN A 76 -18.74 21.56 7.10
CA GLN A 76 -18.86 22.18 5.79
C GLN A 76 -20.18 21.85 5.07
N GLY A 77 -21.11 21.14 5.72
CA GLY A 77 -22.40 20.74 5.14
C GLY A 77 -22.29 19.79 3.95
N ARG A 78 -21.22 18.98 3.86
CA ARG A 78 -20.96 18.08 2.72
C ARG A 78 -21.56 16.70 2.91
N PHE A 79 -21.20 16.03 4.01
CA PHE A 79 -21.67 14.71 4.44
C PHE A 79 -21.28 14.50 5.90
N ASN A 80 -21.88 13.53 6.57
CA ASN A 80 -21.55 13.13 7.94
C ASN A 80 -21.12 11.65 8.02
N PHE A 81 -20.89 11.14 9.23
CA PHE A 81 -20.45 9.76 9.45
C PHE A 81 -21.48 8.72 8.97
N ASP A 82 -22.78 9.01 9.16
CA ASP A 82 -23.85 8.12 8.72
C ASP A 82 -23.88 8.04 7.19
N ASP A 83 -23.71 9.16 6.48
CA ASP A 83 -23.66 9.18 5.01
C ASP A 83 -22.52 8.29 4.47
N ILE A 84 -21.36 8.30 5.12
CA ILE A 84 -20.23 7.41 4.79
C ILE A 84 -20.64 5.94 4.97
N CYS A 85 -21.26 5.62 6.11
CA CYS A 85 -21.72 4.27 6.45
C CYS A 85 -22.79 3.76 5.47
N HIS A 86 -23.76 4.60 5.11
CA HIS A 86 -24.78 4.28 4.11
C HIS A 86 -24.14 4.03 2.74
N ALA A 87 -23.25 4.92 2.29
CA ALA A 87 -22.61 4.80 0.98
C ALA A 87 -21.75 3.53 0.83
N ILE A 88 -21.07 3.08 1.89
CA ILE A 88 -20.34 1.80 1.86
C ILE A 88 -21.29 0.60 1.96
N SER A 89 -22.36 0.69 2.74
CA SER A 89 -23.37 -0.37 2.88
C SER A 89 -24.06 -0.66 1.55
N ASP A 90 -24.61 0.38 0.90
CA ASP A 90 -25.25 0.27 -0.43
C ASP A 90 -24.29 -0.33 -1.46
N LYS A 91 -23.01 0.08 -1.41
CA LYS A 91 -21.98 -0.41 -2.32
C LYS A 91 -21.64 -1.88 -2.06
N LEU A 92 -21.56 -2.31 -0.80
CA LEU A 92 -21.27 -3.69 -0.44
C LEU A 92 -22.44 -4.61 -0.81
N GLU A 93 -23.67 -4.22 -0.52
CA GLU A 93 -24.88 -4.97 -0.91
C GLU A 93 -24.94 -5.15 -2.43
N ARG A 94 -24.75 -4.06 -3.18
CA ARG A 94 -24.74 -4.10 -4.65
C ARG A 94 -23.62 -4.96 -5.23
N ARG A 95 -22.44 -5.00 -4.60
CA ARG A 95 -21.28 -5.78 -5.06
C ARG A 95 -21.30 -7.24 -4.62
N HIS A 96 -22.19 -7.62 -3.71
CA HIS A 96 -22.37 -9.00 -3.25
C HIS A 96 -23.82 -9.47 -3.47
N PRO A 97 -24.31 -9.46 -4.73
CA PRO A 97 -25.68 -9.88 -5.01
C PRO A 97 -25.92 -11.36 -4.68
N HIS A 98 -24.87 -12.17 -4.57
CA HIS A 98 -24.92 -13.56 -4.13
C HIS A 98 -25.15 -13.75 -2.63
N VAL A 99 -24.98 -12.68 -1.83
CA VAL A 99 -25.28 -12.69 -0.38
C VAL A 99 -26.59 -11.94 -0.10
N PHE A 100 -26.77 -10.77 -0.72
CA PHE A 100 -27.85 -9.82 -0.38
C PHE A 100 -28.99 -9.76 -1.41
N ALA A 101 -28.90 -10.51 -2.51
CA ALA A 101 -29.92 -10.52 -3.56
C ALA A 101 -30.00 -11.91 -4.23
N ASN A 102 -30.35 -11.96 -5.52
CA ASN A 102 -30.53 -13.20 -6.28
C ASN A 102 -29.32 -13.57 -7.17
N GLY A 103 -28.12 -13.09 -6.83
CA GLY A 103 -26.91 -13.45 -7.57
C GLY A 103 -26.44 -14.87 -7.26
N THR A 104 -25.63 -15.45 -8.15
CA THR A 104 -25.00 -16.77 -7.94
C THR A 104 -23.49 -16.64 -8.00
N ALA A 105 -22.79 -17.25 -7.04
CA ALA A 105 -21.35 -17.46 -7.08
C ALA A 105 -21.04 -18.76 -6.32
N GLU A 106 -20.40 -19.72 -6.98
CA GLU A 106 -20.16 -21.05 -6.41
C GLU A 106 -18.82 -21.12 -5.67
N ASN A 107 -17.88 -20.26 -6.03
CA ASN A 107 -16.52 -20.24 -5.49
C ASN A 107 -15.94 -18.81 -5.47
N SER A 108 -14.77 -18.66 -4.87
CA SER A 108 -14.07 -17.37 -4.75
C SER A 108 -13.67 -16.74 -6.08
N ALA A 109 -13.39 -17.56 -7.11
CA ALA A 109 -13.06 -17.05 -8.44
C ALA A 109 -14.28 -16.40 -9.11
N ASP A 110 -15.46 -16.99 -8.96
CA ASP A 110 -16.72 -16.42 -9.45
C ASP A 110 -17.05 -15.11 -8.73
N VAL A 111 -16.84 -15.05 -7.41
CA VAL A 111 -17.01 -13.81 -6.63
C VAL A 111 -16.08 -12.71 -7.16
N LEU A 112 -14.80 -13.00 -7.37
CA LEU A 112 -13.82 -12.04 -7.88
C LEU A 112 -14.18 -11.54 -9.28
N LYS A 113 -14.62 -12.44 -10.17
CA LYS A 113 -15.06 -12.10 -11.52
C LYS A 113 -16.27 -11.16 -11.51
N ASN A 114 -17.29 -11.49 -10.71
CA ASN A 114 -18.48 -10.66 -10.55
C ASN A 114 -18.13 -9.29 -9.96
N TRP A 115 -17.26 -9.26 -8.96
CA TRP A 115 -16.82 -8.02 -8.31
C TRP A 115 -16.08 -7.07 -9.26
N GLU A 116 -15.17 -7.59 -10.09
CA GLU A 116 -14.47 -6.78 -11.11
C GLU A 116 -15.43 -6.28 -12.20
N ALA A 117 -16.40 -7.10 -12.62
CA ALA A 117 -17.42 -6.70 -13.59
C ALA A 117 -18.28 -5.55 -13.08
N ILE A 118 -18.80 -5.65 -11.85
CA ILE A 118 -19.61 -4.59 -11.21
C ILE A 118 -18.78 -3.31 -11.06
N LYS A 119 -17.53 -3.43 -10.61
CA LYS A 119 -16.61 -2.29 -10.54
C LYS A 119 -16.36 -1.62 -11.89
N SER A 120 -16.35 -2.40 -12.97
CA SER A 120 -16.18 -1.86 -14.32
C SER A 120 -17.41 -1.06 -14.76
N ALA A 121 -18.61 -1.60 -14.52
CA ALA A 121 -19.87 -0.90 -14.80
C ALA A 121 -19.98 0.43 -14.02
N GLU A 122 -19.64 0.44 -12.74
CA GLU A 122 -19.62 1.65 -11.90
C GLU A 122 -18.71 2.77 -12.44
N ARG A 123 -17.59 2.40 -13.07
CA ARG A 123 -16.67 3.40 -13.66
C ARG A 123 -17.23 3.96 -14.96
N ALA A 124 -17.86 3.11 -15.77
CA ALA A 124 -18.51 3.55 -17.01
C ALA A 124 -19.63 4.57 -16.73
N GLU A 125 -20.38 4.41 -15.63
CA GLU A 125 -21.41 5.36 -15.19
C GLU A 125 -20.85 6.74 -14.80
N LYS A 126 -19.58 6.83 -14.38
CA LYS A 126 -18.93 8.10 -13.98
C LYS A 126 -18.37 8.91 -15.16
N ALA A 127 -18.66 8.54 -16.40
CA ALA A 127 -18.09 9.15 -17.60
C ALA A 127 -16.55 9.17 -17.62
N GLN A 128 -15.91 8.17 -16.99
CA GLN A 128 -14.47 7.98 -17.06
C GLN A 128 -14.12 7.37 -18.42
N HIS A 129 -13.30 8.08 -19.19
CA HIS A 129 -13.01 7.76 -20.58
C HIS A 129 -11.76 6.87 -20.73
N SER A 130 -10.87 6.85 -19.73
CA SER A 130 -9.66 6.04 -19.72
C SER A 130 -9.77 4.86 -18.75
N ALA A 131 -9.22 3.70 -19.14
CA ALA A 131 -9.04 2.56 -18.23
C ALA A 131 -8.20 2.91 -16.98
N LEU A 132 -7.37 3.95 -17.10
CA LEU A 132 -6.45 4.45 -16.09
C LEU A 132 -7.06 5.56 -15.19
N ASP A 133 -8.29 5.98 -15.46
CA ASP A 133 -8.99 6.91 -14.58
C ASP A 133 -9.21 6.29 -13.17
N ASP A 134 -9.26 7.15 -12.15
CA ASP A 134 -9.37 6.80 -10.72
C ASP A 134 -8.23 5.93 -10.15
N ILE A 135 -7.02 6.06 -10.69
CA ILE A 135 -5.80 5.58 -10.02
C ILE A 135 -5.26 6.72 -9.13
N PRO A 136 -5.33 6.59 -7.78
CA PRO A 136 -4.85 7.65 -6.90
C PRO A 136 -3.36 7.92 -7.13
N LYS A 137 -3.01 9.19 -7.33
CA LYS A 137 -1.63 9.62 -7.54
C LYS A 137 -0.76 9.41 -6.30
N ALA A 138 -1.37 9.43 -5.11
CA ALA A 138 -0.71 9.26 -3.81
C ALA A 138 -0.37 7.80 -3.47
N LEU A 139 -0.72 6.83 -4.32
CA LEU A 139 -0.29 5.44 -4.11
C LEU A 139 1.24 5.36 -4.19
N PRO A 140 1.87 4.54 -3.32
CA PRO A 140 3.26 4.13 -3.50
C PRO A 140 3.53 3.62 -4.92
N ALA A 141 4.74 3.86 -5.43
CA ALA A 141 5.06 3.64 -6.83
C ALA A 141 4.78 2.18 -7.29
N LEU A 142 5.16 1.17 -6.49
CA LEU A 142 4.94 -0.23 -6.86
C LEU A 142 3.46 -0.60 -6.83
N MET A 143 2.69 -0.11 -5.84
CA MET A 143 1.23 -0.28 -5.82
C MET A 143 0.56 0.38 -7.03
N ARG A 144 1.01 1.58 -7.39
CA ARG A 144 0.46 2.34 -8.52
C ARG A 144 0.77 1.63 -9.83
N ALA A 145 2.01 1.20 -10.05
CA ALA A 145 2.42 0.41 -11.23
C ALA A 145 1.60 -0.88 -11.34
N HIS A 146 1.47 -1.62 -10.24
CA HIS A 146 0.66 -2.86 -10.21
C HIS A 146 -0.80 -2.59 -10.58
N LYS A 147 -1.38 -1.48 -10.08
CA LYS A 147 -2.76 -1.08 -10.39
C LYS A 147 -2.92 -0.65 -11.84
N ILE A 148 -1.98 0.11 -12.40
CA ILE A 148 -1.95 0.49 -13.83
C ILE A 148 -1.96 -0.77 -14.69
N GLN A 149 -1.04 -1.70 -14.45
CA GLN A 149 -0.92 -2.94 -15.21
C GLN A 149 -2.18 -3.81 -15.10
N LYS A 150 -2.78 -3.93 -13.91
CA LYS A 150 -4.04 -4.64 -13.74
C LYS A 150 -5.19 -3.99 -14.52
N ARG A 151 -5.24 -2.66 -14.62
CA ARG A 151 -6.24 -1.96 -15.44
C ARG A 151 -6.05 -2.22 -16.93
N CYS A 152 -4.81 -2.20 -17.41
CA CYS A 152 -4.49 -2.55 -18.79
C CYS A 152 -4.87 -4.01 -19.11
N HIS A 153 -4.55 -4.95 -18.20
CA HIS A 153 -4.95 -6.35 -18.33
C HIS A 153 -6.46 -6.52 -18.49
N ASN A 154 -7.26 -5.81 -17.68
CA ASN A 154 -8.73 -5.91 -17.73
C ASN A 154 -9.34 -5.49 -19.08
N VAL A 155 -8.62 -4.72 -19.91
CA VAL A 155 -9.03 -4.36 -21.27
C VAL A 155 -8.33 -5.17 -22.36
N GLY A 156 -7.60 -6.23 -21.97
CA GLY A 156 -6.91 -7.14 -22.89
C GLY A 156 -5.47 -6.74 -23.23
N PHE A 157 -4.91 -5.70 -22.62
CA PHE A 157 -3.53 -5.28 -22.83
C PHE A 157 -2.61 -5.93 -21.78
N ASP A 158 -2.25 -7.19 -22.01
CA ASP A 158 -1.32 -7.97 -21.18
C ASP A 158 -0.71 -9.15 -21.94
N TRP A 159 0.43 -9.65 -21.46
CA TRP A 159 1.02 -10.89 -21.97
C TRP A 159 0.23 -12.11 -21.51
N SER A 160 0.18 -13.15 -22.35
CA SER A 160 -0.55 -14.39 -22.06
C SER A 160 0.32 -15.47 -21.42
N THR A 161 1.65 -15.31 -21.46
CA THR A 161 2.62 -16.27 -20.93
C THR A 161 3.72 -15.53 -20.16
N LEU A 162 4.38 -16.25 -19.24
CA LEU A 162 5.41 -15.68 -18.39
C LEU A 162 6.71 -15.35 -19.13
N GLY A 163 7.04 -16.07 -20.21
CA GLY A 163 8.30 -15.91 -20.95
C GLY A 163 8.58 -14.47 -21.38
N PRO A 164 7.69 -13.83 -22.18
CA PRO A 164 7.87 -12.43 -22.60
C PRO A 164 7.98 -11.43 -21.44
N VAL A 165 7.41 -11.74 -20.28
CA VAL A 165 7.49 -10.88 -19.08
C VAL A 165 8.90 -10.91 -18.50
N VAL A 166 9.53 -12.10 -18.46
CA VAL A 166 10.92 -12.26 -18.01
C VAL A 166 11.88 -11.67 -19.04
N ASP A 167 11.63 -11.89 -20.33
CA ASP A 167 12.43 -11.32 -21.41
C ASP A 167 12.44 -9.79 -21.33
N LYS A 168 11.28 -9.16 -21.06
CA LYS A 168 11.22 -7.70 -20.88
C LYS A 168 12.03 -7.25 -19.67
N VAL A 169 12.04 -7.98 -18.55
CA VAL A 169 12.92 -7.63 -17.42
C VAL A 169 14.41 -7.67 -17.82
N HIS A 170 14.81 -8.62 -18.66
CA HIS A 170 16.18 -8.67 -19.16
C HIS A 170 16.49 -7.52 -20.13
N GLU A 171 15.57 -7.19 -21.03
CA GLU A 171 15.67 -6.05 -21.94
C GLU A 171 15.91 -4.74 -21.17
N GLU A 172 15.12 -4.47 -20.14
CA GLU A 172 15.24 -3.27 -19.32
C GLU A 172 16.55 -3.22 -18.50
N ILE A 173 17.09 -4.39 -18.09
CA ILE A 173 18.44 -4.47 -17.49
C ILE A 173 19.48 -4.03 -18.52
N ASP A 174 19.37 -4.52 -19.75
CA ASP A 174 20.30 -4.18 -20.82
C ASP A 174 20.20 -2.68 -21.20
N GLU A 175 19.00 -2.09 -21.21
CA GLU A 175 18.75 -0.66 -21.45
C GLU A 175 19.37 0.22 -20.35
N VAL A 176 19.16 -0.11 -19.07
CA VAL A 176 19.83 0.57 -17.93
C VAL A 176 21.35 0.50 -18.07
N MET A 177 21.88 -0.69 -18.37
CA MET A 177 23.33 -0.88 -18.50
C MET A 177 23.89 -0.15 -19.73
N HIS A 178 23.13 -0.05 -20.82
CA HIS A 178 23.50 0.71 -22.01
C HIS A 178 23.70 2.18 -21.69
N GLU A 179 22.74 2.81 -21.00
CA GLU A 179 22.82 4.23 -20.62
C GLU A 179 23.92 4.47 -19.56
N ALA A 180 24.10 3.54 -18.62
CA ALA A 180 25.15 3.64 -17.60
C ALA A 180 26.58 3.47 -18.13
N GLN A 181 26.75 2.86 -19.32
CA GLN A 181 28.05 2.59 -19.94
C GLN A 181 28.42 3.58 -21.05
N GLN A 182 27.60 4.62 -21.28
CA GLN A 182 27.92 5.68 -22.22
C GLN A 182 29.18 6.45 -21.81
N SER A 183 29.91 6.98 -22.80
CA SER A 183 31.07 7.84 -22.54
C SER A 183 30.70 9.14 -21.84
N VAL A 184 29.47 9.62 -22.05
CA VAL A 184 28.84 10.72 -21.31
C VAL A 184 27.46 10.22 -20.90
N ILE A 185 27.25 10.05 -19.59
CA ILE A 185 25.99 9.57 -19.03
C ILE A 185 24.97 10.71 -19.03
N ASP A 186 23.80 10.47 -19.62
CA ASP A 186 22.62 11.34 -19.48
C ASP A 186 21.81 10.89 -18.24
N PRO A 187 21.79 11.69 -17.15
CA PRO A 187 21.10 11.28 -15.93
C PRO A 187 19.60 11.11 -16.10
N GLN A 188 18.96 11.85 -17.02
CA GLN A 188 17.51 11.78 -17.21
C GLN A 188 17.11 10.49 -17.90
N LYS A 189 17.87 10.09 -18.94
CA LYS A 189 17.66 8.80 -19.61
C LYS A 189 17.93 7.63 -18.69
N LEU A 190 19.03 7.68 -17.95
CA LEU A 190 19.33 6.61 -16.99
C LEU A 190 18.23 6.46 -15.93
N GLU A 191 17.66 7.57 -15.45
CA GLU A 191 16.51 7.55 -14.54
C GLU A 191 15.25 6.96 -15.19
N GLU A 192 14.98 7.29 -16.46
CA GLU A 192 13.89 6.72 -17.26
C GLU A 192 14.00 5.19 -17.36
N GLU A 193 15.15 4.66 -17.80
CA GLU A 193 15.38 3.22 -17.93
C GLU A 193 15.32 2.49 -16.57
N ILE A 194 15.80 3.12 -15.49
CA ILE A 194 15.64 2.57 -14.13
C ILE A 194 14.15 2.49 -13.77
N GLY A 195 13.37 3.49 -14.14
CA GLY A 195 11.92 3.52 -13.96
C GLY A 195 11.23 2.37 -14.70
N ASP A 196 11.60 2.12 -15.95
CA ASP A 196 11.01 1.07 -16.78
C ASP A 196 11.43 -0.33 -16.32
N LEU A 197 12.68 -0.52 -15.87
CA LEU A 197 13.12 -1.74 -15.18
C LEU A 197 12.27 -2.02 -13.91
N LEU A 198 12.05 -1.01 -13.08
CA LEU A 198 11.18 -1.16 -11.90
C LEU A 198 9.74 -1.49 -12.31
N PHE A 199 9.23 -0.88 -13.38
CA PHE A 199 7.89 -1.19 -13.89
C PHE A 199 7.79 -2.63 -14.43
N ALA A 200 8.79 -3.12 -15.16
CA ALA A 200 8.86 -4.48 -15.67
C ALA A 200 8.94 -5.52 -14.56
N THR A 201 9.71 -5.27 -13.50
CA THR A 201 9.78 -6.17 -12.34
C THR A 201 8.46 -6.22 -11.55
N VAL A 202 7.71 -5.11 -11.46
CA VAL A 202 6.33 -5.13 -10.92
C VAL A 202 5.42 -6.01 -11.78
N ASN A 203 5.61 -5.99 -13.10
CA ASN A 203 4.84 -6.82 -14.02
C ASN A 203 5.13 -8.30 -13.84
N LEU A 204 6.41 -8.66 -13.71
CA LEU A 204 6.84 -10.00 -13.35
C LEU A 204 6.22 -10.45 -12.02
N SER A 205 6.30 -9.62 -10.97
CA SER A 205 5.66 -9.92 -9.67
C SER A 205 4.17 -10.20 -9.83
N ARG A 206 3.45 -9.39 -10.62
CA ARG A 206 2.01 -9.55 -10.86
C ARG A 206 1.69 -10.87 -11.56
N HIS A 207 2.44 -11.22 -12.61
CA HIS A 207 2.30 -12.51 -13.32
C HIS A 207 2.61 -13.71 -12.42
N LEU A 208 3.50 -13.56 -11.45
CA LEU A 208 3.79 -14.54 -10.41
C LEU A 208 2.79 -14.55 -9.24
N GLY A 209 1.69 -13.80 -9.33
CA GLY A 209 0.65 -13.76 -8.30
C GLY A 209 1.02 -13.00 -7.02
N SER A 210 2.08 -12.19 -7.06
CA SER A 210 2.59 -11.44 -5.90
C SER A 210 2.36 -9.93 -6.04
N LYS A 211 2.07 -9.26 -4.92
CA LYS A 211 2.01 -7.79 -4.87
C LYS A 211 3.41 -7.24 -4.61
N ALA A 212 3.95 -6.50 -5.57
CA ALA A 212 5.34 -6.00 -5.53
C ALA A 212 5.65 -5.17 -4.27
N GLU A 213 4.75 -4.25 -3.88
CA GLU A 213 4.89 -3.44 -2.66
C GLU A 213 5.08 -4.31 -1.40
N THR A 214 4.16 -5.24 -1.17
CA THR A 214 4.22 -6.15 -0.02
C THR A 214 5.43 -7.08 -0.07
N ALA A 215 5.83 -7.51 -1.26
CA ALA A 215 7.02 -8.34 -1.43
C ALA A 215 8.30 -7.58 -1.03
N LEU A 216 8.40 -6.29 -1.40
CA LEU A 216 9.53 -5.44 -1.03
C LEU A 216 9.54 -5.10 0.46
N GLN A 217 8.38 -4.79 1.06
CA GLN A 217 8.26 -4.57 2.51
C GLN A 217 8.86 -5.75 3.30
N LYS A 218 8.42 -6.99 2.99
CA LYS A 218 8.98 -8.21 3.61
C LYS A 218 10.49 -8.40 3.35
N ALA A 219 10.98 -7.93 2.21
CA ALA A 219 12.41 -7.98 1.90
C ALA A 219 13.20 -6.99 2.76
N ASN A 220 12.65 -5.79 2.99
CA ASN A 220 13.21 -4.77 3.87
C ASN A 220 13.27 -5.28 5.32
N ASP A 221 12.18 -5.84 5.85
CA ASP A 221 12.14 -6.35 7.23
C ASP A 221 13.17 -7.47 7.44
N LYS A 222 13.29 -8.36 6.46
CA LYS A 222 14.29 -9.43 6.46
C LYS A 222 15.72 -8.86 6.44
N PHE A 223 15.97 -7.81 5.65
CA PHE A 223 17.27 -7.16 5.60
C PHE A 223 17.58 -6.49 6.94
N GLU A 224 16.65 -5.71 7.49
CA GLU A 224 16.78 -5.01 8.77
C GLU A 224 17.05 -5.98 9.92
N ARG A 225 16.26 -7.06 10.02
CA ARG A 225 16.46 -8.11 11.02
C ARG A 225 17.87 -8.70 10.94
N ARG A 226 18.34 -9.00 9.73
CA ARG A 226 19.68 -9.56 9.52
C ARG A 226 20.77 -8.56 9.85
N PHE A 227 20.60 -7.31 9.46
CA PHE A 227 21.59 -6.27 9.70
C PHE A 227 21.73 -5.98 11.20
N ARG A 228 20.62 -5.91 11.95
CA ARG A 228 20.64 -5.82 13.41
C ARG A 228 21.40 -7.00 14.06
N ALA A 229 21.25 -8.20 13.53
CA ALA A 229 22.02 -9.36 14.01
C ALA A 229 23.51 -9.25 13.66
N VAL A 230 23.88 -8.70 12.50
CA VAL A 230 25.27 -8.37 12.17
C VAL A 230 25.84 -7.36 13.16
N GLU A 231 25.12 -6.30 13.48
CA GLU A 231 25.54 -5.31 14.48
C GLU A 231 25.82 -5.95 15.83
N ALA A 232 24.95 -6.87 16.27
CA ALA A 232 25.15 -7.62 17.51
C ALA A 232 26.40 -8.51 17.48
N ILE A 233 26.67 -9.20 16.35
CA ILE A 233 27.87 -10.03 16.18
C ILE A 233 29.14 -9.19 16.21
N ILE A 234 29.18 -8.08 15.47
CA ILE A 234 30.32 -7.16 15.42
C ILE A 234 30.57 -6.56 16.81
N SER A 235 29.51 -6.15 17.50
CA SER A 235 29.61 -5.65 18.88
C SER A 235 30.15 -6.70 19.85
N ALA A 236 29.71 -7.96 19.73
CA ALA A 236 30.21 -9.06 20.55
C ALA A 236 31.70 -9.38 20.32
N GLN A 237 32.26 -8.99 19.17
CA GLN A 237 33.69 -9.07 18.86
C GLN A 237 34.48 -7.87 19.41
N GLY A 238 33.84 -6.95 20.12
CA GLY A 238 34.46 -5.73 20.66
C GLY A 238 34.71 -4.65 19.61
N LEU A 239 34.10 -4.78 18.42
CA LEU A 239 34.21 -3.82 17.33
C LEU A 239 32.97 -2.92 17.27
N THR A 240 33.12 -1.76 16.62
CA THR A 240 32.00 -0.91 16.22
C THR A 240 31.76 -1.07 14.72
N MET A 241 30.55 -0.77 14.24
CA MET A 241 30.26 -0.84 12.79
C MET A 241 31.23 0.02 11.96
N PRO A 242 31.51 1.30 12.29
CA PRO A 242 32.50 2.07 11.53
C PRO A 242 33.94 1.53 11.64
N GLY A 243 34.23 0.73 12.67
CA GLY A 243 35.54 0.13 12.91
C GLY A 243 35.71 -1.27 12.28
N ALA A 244 34.65 -1.88 11.77
CA ALA A 244 34.70 -3.18 11.12
C ALA A 244 34.98 -3.03 9.61
N THR A 245 35.73 -3.97 9.03
CA THR A 245 35.93 -4.02 7.57
C THR A 245 34.71 -4.63 6.88
N LEU A 246 34.57 -4.38 5.57
CA LEU A 246 33.51 -4.99 4.78
C LEU A 246 33.57 -6.52 4.83
N GLU A 247 34.76 -7.11 4.84
CA GLU A 247 34.92 -8.57 4.96
C GLU A 247 34.42 -9.09 6.31
N GLN A 248 34.62 -8.35 7.40
CA GLN A 248 34.11 -8.71 8.72
C GLN A 248 32.58 -8.62 8.77
N MET A 249 31.99 -7.56 8.19
CA MET A 249 30.55 -7.41 8.09
C MET A 249 29.93 -8.49 7.21
N GLU A 250 30.55 -8.83 6.08
CA GLU A 250 30.08 -9.88 5.17
C GLU A 250 30.18 -11.26 5.83
N ALA A 251 31.26 -11.54 6.57
CA ALA A 251 31.39 -12.80 7.31
C ALA A 251 30.27 -12.94 8.37
N ALA A 252 30.00 -11.88 9.14
CA ALA A 252 28.89 -11.84 10.08
C ALA A 252 27.53 -12.00 9.38
N TRP A 253 27.33 -11.35 8.22
CA TRP A 253 26.11 -11.47 7.44
C TRP A 253 25.85 -12.90 6.95
N GLN A 254 26.88 -13.58 6.44
CA GLN A 254 26.77 -14.99 6.04
C GLN A 254 26.51 -15.91 7.23
N GLN A 255 27.10 -15.63 8.40
CA GLN A 255 26.80 -16.34 9.64
C GLN A 255 25.31 -16.21 10.01
N VAL A 256 24.75 -15.00 9.99
CA VAL A 256 23.32 -14.76 10.26
C VAL A 256 22.43 -15.53 9.28
N LYS A 257 22.76 -15.47 7.98
CA LYS A 257 22.01 -16.19 6.94
C LYS A 257 22.02 -17.72 7.11
N ALA A 258 23.12 -18.28 7.62
CA ALA A 258 23.21 -19.71 7.88
C ALA A 258 22.29 -20.14 9.03
N THR A 259 22.21 -19.34 10.09
CA THR A 259 21.36 -19.62 11.25
C THR A 259 19.86 -19.56 10.93
N GLU A 260 19.42 -18.63 10.07
CA GLU A 260 18.00 -18.51 9.68
C GLU A 260 17.52 -19.57 8.66
N LYS A 261 18.43 -20.28 8.01
CA LYS A 261 18.09 -21.36 7.05
C LYS A 261 17.88 -22.72 7.74
N SER A 262 18.16 -22.82 9.04
CA SER A 262 17.98 -24.02 9.88
C SER A 262 16.68 -23.93 10.64
#